data_AF-A0A970IGA6-F1
#
_entry.id   AF-A0A970IGA6-F1
#
_cell.length_a   1.000
_cell.length_b   1.000
_cell.length_c   1.000
_cell.angle_alpha   90.00
_cell.angle_beta   90.00
_cell.angle_gamma   90.00
#
_symmetry.space_group_name_H-M   'P 1'
#
loop_
_entity.id
_entity.type
_entity.pdbx_description
1 polymer ?
#
loop_
_entity_poly.entity_id
_entity_poly.type
_entity_poly.pdbx_seq_one_letter_code
_entity_poly.pdbx_strand_id
1 'polypeptide(L)'
;MKKNLDLHIAIIILISMTLLMLLPSCSYNISGSRILSDDGIKGHEITTIKVTFFDSDNRLKSPMATLTSSNQDEQPYIKELRDIIATSKGISIDEDSQFSPITDSSHFIELIYDNDYKLDFYYSQENNWLIWSNIIDENEQKILDYHFLSPKESIEEWLSKVKPLAAATE
;
A
#
# COMPACT_ATOMS: atom_id res chain seq x y z
N MET A 1 16.37 29.90 47.62
CA MET A 1 16.78 28.66 46.91
C MET A 1 15.59 27.80 46.46
N LYS A 2 14.59 27.49 47.30
CA LYS A 2 13.41 26.67 46.89
C LYS A 2 12.66 27.19 45.64
N LYS A 3 12.29 28.48 45.62
CA LYS A 3 11.54 29.09 44.49
C LYS A 3 12.25 29.02 43.13
N ASN A 4 13.58 29.02 43.11
CA ASN A 4 14.33 28.92 41.86
C ASN A 4 14.34 27.48 41.36
N LEU A 5 14.42 26.49 42.26
CA LEU A 5 14.36 25.07 41.90
C LEU A 5 12.99 24.71 41.30
N ASP A 6 11.90 25.19 41.91
CA ASP A 6 10.53 24.96 41.43
C ASP A 6 10.31 25.55 40.02
N LEU A 7 10.89 26.73 39.74
CA LEU A 7 10.82 27.35 38.43
C LEU A 7 11.58 26.54 37.36
N HIS A 8 12.75 25.99 37.70
CA HIS A 8 13.54 25.19 36.77
C HIS A 8 12.85 23.86 36.46
N ILE A 9 12.22 23.23 37.46
CA ILE A 9 11.42 22.01 37.27
C ILE A 9 10.22 22.30 36.37
N ALA A 10 9.51 23.40 36.58
CA ALA A 10 8.39 23.80 35.74
C ALA A 10 8.79 24.03 34.28
N ILE A 11 9.94 24.67 34.03
CA ILE A 11 10.46 24.90 32.67
C ILE A 11 10.82 23.57 31.99
N ILE A 12 11.46 22.64 32.70
CA ILE A 12 11.82 21.32 32.15
C ILE A 12 10.56 20.54 31.77
N ILE A 13 9.51 20.57 32.60
CA ILE A 13 8.23 19.90 32.31
C ILE A 13 7.58 20.53 31.08
N LEU A 14 7.59 21.86 30.97
CA LEU A 14 7.01 22.58 29.84
C LEU A 14 7.72 22.22 28.52
N ILE A 15 9.05 22.19 28.52
CA ILE A 15 9.87 21.79 27.36
C ILE A 15 9.63 20.32 27.00
N SER A 16 9.47 19.45 28.00
CA SER A 16 9.18 18.03 27.79
C SER A 16 7.80 17.83 27.16
N MET A 17 6.80 18.59 27.58
CA MET A 17 5.45 18.54 27.00
C MET A 17 5.42 19.08 25.57
N THR A 18 6.12 20.18 25.27
CA THR A 18 6.23 20.66 23.89
C THR A 18 7.02 19.72 23.00
N LEU A 19 8.07 19.06 23.50
CA LEU A 19 8.76 18.00 22.74
C LEU A 19 7.86 16.80 22.47
N LEU A 20 7.00 16.40 23.43
CA LEU A 20 6.04 15.30 23.23
C LEU A 20 4.94 15.66 22.22
N MET A 21 4.50 16.92 22.16
CA MET A 21 3.55 17.40 21.15
C MET A 21 4.20 17.60 19.77
N LEU A 22 5.53 17.65 19.70
CA LEU A 22 6.32 17.72 18.46
C LEU A 22 6.76 16.35 17.95
N LEU A 23 6.47 15.26 18.68
CA LEU A 23 6.42 13.97 18.02
C LEU A 23 5.34 14.12 16.96
N PRO A 24 5.69 14.04 15.65
CA PRO A 24 4.64 13.92 14.64
C PRO A 24 3.73 12.83 15.15
N SER A 25 2.43 13.10 15.17
CA SER A 25 1.43 12.06 15.40
C SER A 25 1.98 10.83 14.69
N CYS A 26 2.25 9.75 15.44
CA CYS A 26 2.48 8.47 14.80
C CYS A 26 1.17 8.21 14.07
N SER A 27 1.07 8.72 12.84
CA SER A 27 0.05 8.34 11.91
C SER A 27 0.13 6.83 11.92
N TYR A 28 -1.02 6.18 12.04
CA TYR A 28 -1.15 4.74 11.91
C TYR A 28 -0.86 4.36 10.44
N ASN A 29 0.32 4.74 9.94
CA ASN A 29 0.78 4.50 8.60
C ASN A 29 1.07 3.01 8.52
N ILE A 30 0.09 2.27 8.02
CA ILE A 30 0.18 0.85 7.76
C ILE A 30 1.30 0.65 6.74
N SER A 31 2.35 -0.10 7.12
CA SER A 31 3.44 -0.47 6.21
C SER A 31 3.07 -1.68 5.37
N GLY A 32 3.73 -1.88 4.23
CA GLY A 32 3.48 -3.08 3.43
C GLY A 32 3.83 -4.38 4.15
N SER A 33 4.86 -4.39 5.00
CA SER A 33 5.13 -5.51 5.91
C SER A 33 3.99 -5.80 6.89
N ARG A 34 3.26 -4.77 7.33
CA ARG A 34 2.09 -4.94 8.21
C ARG A 34 0.92 -5.53 7.43
N ILE A 35 0.68 -5.07 6.21
CA ILE A 35 -0.34 -5.60 5.29
C ILE A 35 -0.09 -7.08 5.04
N LEU A 36 1.14 -7.46 4.68
CA LEU A 36 1.54 -8.84 4.44
C LEU A 36 1.57 -9.73 5.70
N SER A 37 1.28 -9.17 6.87
CA SER A 37 1.16 -9.89 8.14
C SER A 37 -0.28 -10.03 8.63
N ASP A 38 -1.26 -9.63 7.80
CA ASP A 38 -2.68 -9.78 8.12
C ASP A 38 -3.02 -11.24 8.44
N ASP A 39 -3.87 -11.45 9.44
CA ASP A 39 -4.21 -12.79 9.91
C ASP A 39 -4.93 -13.61 8.83
N GLY A 40 -5.60 -12.95 7.88
CA GLY A 40 -6.27 -13.60 6.74
C GLY A 40 -5.32 -14.16 5.68
N ILE A 41 -4.04 -13.79 5.68
CA ILE A 41 -3.04 -14.27 4.71
C ILE A 41 -1.82 -14.91 5.37
N LYS A 42 -1.79 -14.92 6.70
CA LYS A 42 -0.64 -15.43 7.46
C LYS A 42 -0.47 -16.93 7.25
N GLY A 43 0.68 -17.31 6.70
CA GLY A 43 0.98 -18.71 6.39
C GLY A 43 0.42 -19.19 5.05
N HIS A 44 -0.18 -18.29 4.27
CA HIS A 44 -0.70 -18.55 2.94
C HIS A 44 0.23 -17.98 1.87
N GLU A 45 0.26 -18.62 0.70
CA GLU A 45 1.08 -18.17 -0.43
C GLU A 45 0.23 -17.44 -1.48
N ILE A 46 0.85 -16.49 -2.19
CA ILE A 46 0.22 -15.82 -3.33
C ILE A 46 0.16 -16.83 -4.48
N THR A 47 -1.05 -17.20 -4.89
CA THR A 47 -1.25 -18.14 -5.99
C THR A 47 -1.38 -17.46 -7.32
N THR A 48 -2.00 -16.28 -7.35
CA THR A 48 -2.27 -15.51 -8.57
C THR A 48 -2.04 -14.03 -8.34
N ILE A 49 -1.50 -13.35 -9.35
CA ILE A 49 -1.44 -11.89 -9.41
C ILE A 49 -2.11 -11.45 -10.71
N LYS A 50 -3.12 -10.59 -10.61
CA LYS A 50 -3.69 -9.95 -11.79
C LYS A 50 -3.28 -8.50 -11.82
N VAL A 51 -2.83 -8.05 -12.99
CA VAL A 51 -2.45 -6.67 -13.23
C VAL A 51 -3.29 -6.11 -14.36
N THR A 52 -4.12 -5.12 -14.07
CA THR A 52 -4.82 -4.33 -15.07
C THR A 52 -4.01 -3.09 -15.39
N PHE A 53 -3.59 -2.97 -16.65
CA PHE A 53 -2.88 -1.78 -17.15
C PHE A 53 -3.92 -0.81 -17.68
N PHE A 54 -4.30 0.21 -16.90
CA PHE A 54 -5.41 1.07 -17.29
C PHE A 54 -5.07 1.84 -18.57
N ASP A 55 -5.95 1.70 -19.57
CA ASP A 55 -5.91 2.50 -20.78
C ASP A 55 -6.52 3.88 -20.48
N SER A 56 -5.77 4.95 -20.80
CA SER A 56 -6.18 6.33 -20.56
C SER A 56 -7.39 6.77 -21.39
N ASP A 57 -7.59 6.14 -22.55
CA ASP A 57 -8.64 6.49 -23.51
C ASP A 57 -9.89 5.60 -23.31
N ASN A 58 -9.70 4.34 -22.90
CA ASN A 58 -10.79 3.41 -22.62
C ASN A 58 -10.45 2.32 -21.59
N ARG A 59 -10.72 2.62 -20.32
CA ARG A 59 -10.52 1.69 -19.21
C ARG A 59 -11.20 0.31 -19.36
N LEU A 60 -12.30 0.20 -20.10
CA LEU A 60 -12.97 -1.09 -20.34
C LEU A 60 -12.17 -2.02 -21.25
N LYS A 61 -11.22 -1.49 -22.03
CA LYS A 61 -10.34 -2.25 -22.92
C LYS A 61 -8.94 -2.43 -22.37
N SER A 62 -8.76 -2.14 -21.07
CA SER A 62 -7.47 -2.22 -20.40
C SER A 62 -6.93 -3.65 -20.47
N PRO A 63 -5.72 -3.86 -21.01
CA PRO A 63 -5.12 -5.18 -21.05
C PRO A 63 -4.82 -5.67 -19.63
N MET A 64 -4.84 -6.98 -19.46
CA MET A 64 -4.61 -7.63 -18.18
C MET A 64 -3.54 -8.71 -18.30
N ALA A 65 -2.56 -8.68 -17.41
CA ALA A 65 -1.65 -9.79 -17.19
C ALA A 65 -2.14 -10.63 -16.00
N THR A 66 -2.02 -11.94 -16.11
CA THR A 66 -2.26 -12.86 -15.00
C THR A 66 -1.00 -13.68 -14.79
N LEU A 67 -0.40 -13.57 -13.61
CA LEU A 67 0.72 -14.37 -13.17
C LEU A 67 0.21 -15.45 -12.22
N THR A 68 0.75 -16.65 -12.32
CA THR A 68 0.36 -17.81 -11.53
C THR A 68 1.57 -18.48 -10.90
N SER A 69 1.47 -18.82 -9.63
CA SER A 69 2.50 -19.56 -8.88
C SER A 69 2.81 -20.93 -9.49
N SER A 70 1.87 -21.51 -10.23
CA SER A 70 2.03 -22.77 -10.98
C SER A 70 2.99 -22.64 -12.17
N ASN A 71 3.20 -21.44 -12.71
CA ASN A 71 4.15 -21.21 -13.79
C ASN A 71 5.53 -20.84 -13.21
N GLN A 72 6.53 -21.70 -13.41
CA GLN A 72 7.88 -21.51 -12.88
C GLN A 72 8.55 -20.23 -13.39
N ASP A 73 8.26 -19.83 -14.63
CA ASP A 73 8.84 -18.62 -15.23
C ASP A 73 8.25 -17.34 -14.61
N GLU A 74 7.09 -17.43 -13.96
CA GLU A 74 6.39 -16.29 -13.37
C GLU A 74 6.66 -16.12 -11.87
N GLN A 75 7.13 -17.17 -11.19
CA GLN A 75 7.46 -17.14 -9.76
C GLN A 75 8.45 -16.01 -9.37
N PRO A 76 9.48 -15.68 -10.18
CA PRO A 76 10.37 -14.56 -9.86
C PRO A 76 9.62 -13.22 -9.76
N TYR A 77 8.66 -12.96 -10.65
CA TYR A 77 7.88 -11.72 -10.64
C TYR A 77 6.95 -11.64 -9.43
N ILE A 78 6.34 -12.77 -9.04
CA ILE A 78 5.49 -12.86 -7.85
C ILE A 78 6.30 -12.53 -6.60
N LYS A 79 7.51 -13.13 -6.49
CA LYS A 79 8.41 -12.88 -5.37
C LYS A 79 8.90 -11.42 -5.34
N GLU A 80 9.30 -10.88 -6.49
CA GLU A 80 9.76 -9.49 -6.62
C GLU A 80 8.68 -8.52 -6.12
N LEU A 81 7.42 -8.64 -6.59
CA LEU A 81 6.35 -7.75 -6.11
C LEU A 81 6.12 -7.89 -4.60
N ARG A 82 6.10 -9.12 -4.07
CA ARG A 82 5.94 -9.34 -2.64
C ARG A 82 7.04 -8.65 -1.83
N ASP A 83 8.29 -8.69 -2.30
CA ASP A 83 9.43 -8.05 -1.65
C ASP A 83 9.35 -6.51 -1.75
N ILE A 84 8.89 -5.97 -2.88
CA ILE A 84 8.60 -4.53 -3.02
C ILE A 84 7.55 -4.10 -1.99
N ILE A 85 6.43 -4.83 -1.88
CA ILE A 85 5.37 -4.53 -0.90
C ILE A 85 5.94 -4.62 0.52
N ALA A 86 6.63 -5.71 0.86
CA ALA A 86 7.17 -5.91 2.20
C ALA A 86 8.11 -4.78 2.65
N THR A 87 8.85 -4.20 1.71
CA THR A 87 9.80 -3.11 1.99
C THR A 87 9.20 -1.71 1.89
N SER A 88 7.95 -1.59 1.43
CA SER A 88 7.23 -0.33 1.28
C SER A 88 6.83 0.27 2.62
N LYS A 89 7.03 1.58 2.76
CA LYS A 89 6.71 2.33 3.98
C LYS A 89 5.38 3.04 3.83
N GLY A 90 4.53 2.98 4.86
CA GLY A 90 3.34 3.80 4.91
C GLY A 90 3.69 5.29 5.00
N ILE A 91 2.98 6.10 4.23
CA ILE A 91 3.09 7.56 4.21
C ILE A 91 1.70 8.16 4.44
N SER A 92 1.68 9.41 4.91
CA SER A 92 0.48 10.23 4.97
C SER A 92 0.54 11.24 3.85
N ILE A 93 -0.58 11.48 3.16
CA ILE A 93 -0.65 12.54 2.15
C ILE A 93 -1.71 13.56 2.58
N ASP A 94 -1.42 14.84 2.40
CA ASP A 94 -2.32 15.92 2.83
C ASP A 94 -3.66 15.91 2.06
N GLU A 95 -3.71 15.17 0.95
CA GLU A 95 -4.84 15.06 0.02
C GLU A 95 -5.57 13.70 0.08
N ASP A 96 -5.39 12.90 1.15
CA ASP A 96 -6.03 11.58 1.32
C ASP A 96 -7.53 11.60 0.94
N SER A 97 -8.23 12.68 1.29
CA SER A 97 -9.68 12.86 1.05
C SER A 97 -10.09 13.13 -0.42
N GLN A 98 -9.14 13.45 -1.31
CA GLN A 98 -9.41 13.81 -2.71
C GLN A 98 -8.95 12.74 -3.71
N PHE A 99 -8.19 11.75 -3.26
CA PHE A 99 -7.71 10.66 -4.11
C PHE A 99 -8.87 9.78 -4.59
N SER A 100 -8.98 9.62 -5.91
CA SER A 100 -9.90 8.70 -6.57
C SER A 100 -9.10 7.66 -7.35
N PRO A 101 -9.05 6.39 -6.92
CA PRO A 101 -8.24 5.37 -7.60
C PRO A 101 -8.65 5.19 -9.07
N ILE A 102 -9.92 5.39 -9.40
CA ILE A 102 -10.43 5.25 -10.77
C ILE A 102 -9.92 6.38 -11.68
N THR A 103 -9.51 7.53 -11.15
CA THR A 103 -8.96 8.61 -11.98
C THR A 103 -7.45 8.71 -11.87
N ASP A 104 -6.92 8.44 -10.68
CA ASP A 104 -5.58 8.87 -10.30
C ASP A 104 -4.57 7.71 -10.27
N SER A 105 -5.04 6.48 -10.47
CA SER A 105 -4.18 5.30 -10.62
C SER A 105 -3.98 4.91 -12.09
N SER A 106 -2.75 4.53 -12.41
CA SER A 106 -2.36 4.02 -13.72
C SER A 106 -2.55 2.51 -13.85
N HIS A 107 -2.48 1.77 -12.74
CA HIS A 107 -2.61 0.31 -12.74
C HIS A 107 -3.38 -0.17 -11.51
N PHE A 108 -4.03 -1.32 -11.67
CA PHE A 108 -4.64 -2.08 -10.58
C PHE A 108 -3.97 -3.45 -10.46
N ILE A 109 -3.67 -3.87 -9.24
CA ILE A 109 -2.94 -5.10 -8.92
C ILE A 109 -3.75 -5.86 -7.85
N GLU A 110 -4.28 -7.01 -8.22
CA GLU A 110 -5.00 -7.92 -7.31
C GLU A 110 -4.06 -9.09 -6.97
N LEU A 111 -3.73 -9.26 -5.68
CA LEU A 111 -3.06 -10.46 -5.18
C LEU A 111 -4.11 -11.43 -4.66
N ILE A 112 -4.05 -12.69 -5.10
CA ILE A 112 -4.95 -13.76 -4.64
C ILE A 112 -4.09 -14.83 -3.95
N TYR A 113 -4.46 -15.15 -2.73
CA TYR A 113 -3.80 -16.18 -1.91
C TYR A 113 -4.44 -17.56 -2.12
N ASP A 114 -3.77 -18.62 -1.67
CA ASP A 114 -4.27 -20.01 -1.77
C ASP A 114 -5.59 -20.27 -1.01
N ASN A 115 -5.94 -19.40 -0.07
CA ASN A 115 -7.18 -19.43 0.71
C ASN A 115 -8.24 -18.46 0.17
N ASP A 116 -8.09 -18.03 -1.08
CA ASP A 116 -8.95 -17.08 -1.78
C ASP A 116 -8.99 -15.66 -1.17
N TYR A 117 -8.14 -15.36 -0.18
CA TYR A 117 -8.01 -14.00 0.34
C TYR A 117 -7.41 -13.09 -0.73
N LYS A 118 -7.90 -11.85 -0.80
CA LYS A 118 -7.50 -10.87 -1.81
C LYS A 118 -6.90 -9.62 -1.19
N LEU A 119 -5.82 -9.13 -1.79
CA LEU A 119 -5.31 -7.79 -1.52
C LEU A 119 -5.32 -6.97 -2.80
N ASP A 120 -6.01 -5.83 -2.72
CA ASP A 120 -6.22 -4.93 -3.84
C ASP A 120 -5.30 -3.73 -3.71
N PHE A 121 -4.48 -3.48 -4.73
CA PHE A 121 -3.57 -2.35 -4.79
C PHE A 121 -3.79 -1.52 -6.04
N TYR A 122 -3.65 -0.21 -5.90
CA TYR A 122 -3.57 0.74 -7.00
C TYR A 122 -2.17 1.31 -7.09
N TYR A 123 -1.67 1.54 -8.30
CA TYR A 123 -0.39 2.19 -8.53
C TYR A 123 -0.60 3.58 -9.12
N SER A 124 -0.01 4.60 -8.50
CA SER A 124 0.06 5.97 -9.04
C SER A 124 1.46 6.22 -9.60
N GLN A 125 1.56 6.36 -10.92
CA GLN A 125 2.86 6.54 -11.60
C GLN A 125 3.50 7.89 -11.30
N GLU A 126 2.71 8.96 -11.22
CA GLU A 126 3.20 10.32 -10.99
C GLU A 126 3.95 10.44 -9.66
N ASN A 127 3.42 9.79 -8.63
CA ASN A 127 3.97 9.86 -7.28
C ASN A 127 4.77 8.62 -6.87
N ASN A 128 4.81 7.59 -7.74
CA ASN A 128 5.34 6.26 -7.44
C ASN A 128 4.77 5.71 -6.12
N TRP A 129 3.45 5.83 -5.93
CA TRP A 129 2.77 5.29 -4.75
C TRP A 129 2.11 3.96 -5.06
N LEU A 130 2.24 3.03 -4.11
CA LEU A 130 1.43 1.83 -4.06
C LEU A 130 0.35 2.04 -3.00
N ILE A 131 -0.92 1.85 -3.35
CA ILE A 131 -2.05 2.27 -2.54
C ILE A 131 -2.87 1.03 -2.25
N TRP A 132 -2.85 0.59 -1.00
CA TRP A 132 -3.63 -0.56 -0.58
C TRP A 132 -5.07 -0.15 -0.30
N SER A 133 -6.01 -0.86 -0.92
CA SER A 133 -7.44 -0.67 -0.77
C SER A 133 -7.98 -1.73 0.19
N ASN A 134 -8.41 -1.30 1.37
CA ASN A 134 -8.92 -2.17 2.41
C ASN A 134 -10.40 -1.91 2.68
N ILE A 135 -11.18 -2.98 2.84
CA ILE A 135 -12.60 -2.86 3.24
C ILE A 135 -12.70 -3.26 4.71
N ILE A 136 -13.02 -2.30 5.56
CA ILE A 136 -13.22 -2.49 6.99
C ILE A 136 -14.72 -2.62 7.24
N ASP A 137 -15.11 -3.62 8.02
CA ASP A 137 -16.50 -3.78 8.48
C ASP A 137 -16.62 -3.18 9.89
N GLU A 138 -17.19 -1.97 9.97
CA GLU A 138 -17.49 -1.31 11.25
C GLU A 138 -19.00 -1.14 11.40
N ASN A 139 -19.58 -1.73 12.44
CA ASN A 139 -21.00 -1.59 12.77
C ASN A 139 -21.95 -1.99 11.61
N GLU A 140 -21.66 -3.10 10.92
CA GLU A 140 -22.42 -3.59 9.74
C GLU A 140 -22.34 -2.64 8.53
N GLN A 141 -21.43 -1.67 8.55
CA GLN A 141 -21.12 -0.80 7.42
C GLN A 141 -19.73 -1.11 6.89
N LYS A 142 -19.65 -1.38 5.59
CA LYS A 142 -18.40 -1.54 4.88
C LYS A 142 -17.83 -0.18 4.54
N ILE A 143 -16.70 0.16 5.15
CA ILE A 143 -15.93 1.37 4.91
C ILE A 143 -14.73 1.00 4.04
N LEU A 144 -14.53 1.75 2.96
CA LEU A 144 -13.37 1.63 2.10
C LEU A 144 -12.29 2.60 2.60
N ASP A 145 -11.12 2.06 2.94
CA ASP A 145 -9.96 2.81 3.42
C ASP A 145 -8.77 2.62 2.48
N TYR A 146 -7.97 3.69 2.32
CA TYR A 146 -6.80 3.70 1.45
C TYR A 146 -5.54 3.98 2.25
N HIS A 147 -4.54 3.11 2.08
CA HIS A 147 -3.24 3.27 2.72
C HIS A 147 -2.16 3.49 1.66
N PHE A 148 -1.53 4.67 1.71
CA PHE A 148 -0.50 5.06 0.77
C PHE A 148 0.86 4.53 1.21
N LEU A 149 1.53 3.84 0.29
CA LEU A 149 2.83 3.25 0.50
C LEU A 149 3.84 3.86 -0.46
N SER A 150 5.01 4.19 0.07
CA SER A 150 6.20 4.55 -0.70
C SER A 150 7.09 3.30 -0.83
N PRO A 151 7.10 2.64 -2.00
CA PRO A 151 8.01 1.53 -2.26
C PRO A 151 9.44 2.03 -2.36
N LYS A 152 10.39 1.22 -1.87
CA LYS A 152 11.83 1.52 -2.02
C LYS A 152 12.34 1.24 -3.43
N GLU A 153 11.76 0.22 -4.05
CA GLU A 153 12.06 -0.26 -5.38
C GLU A 153 11.01 0.23 -6.38
N SER A 154 11.34 0.24 -7.67
CA SER A 154 10.44 0.78 -8.69
C SER A 154 9.35 -0.23 -9.05
N ILE A 155 8.10 0.07 -8.69
CA ILE A 155 6.94 -0.68 -9.18
C ILE A 155 6.81 -0.55 -10.70
N GLU A 156 7.16 0.60 -11.28
CA GLU A 156 7.14 0.81 -12.73
C GLU A 156 8.09 -0.14 -13.46
N GLU A 157 9.28 -0.39 -12.90
CA GLU A 157 10.21 -1.35 -13.48
C GLU A 157 9.62 -2.76 -13.47
N TRP A 158 9.03 -3.18 -12.35
CA TRP A 158 8.33 -4.46 -12.25
C TRP A 158 7.16 -4.56 -13.25
N LEU A 159 6.33 -3.52 -13.34
CA LEU A 159 5.22 -3.44 -14.29
C LEU A 159 5.71 -3.55 -15.75
N SER A 160 6.86 -2.97 -16.09
CA SER A 160 7.43 -3.07 -17.43
C SER A 160 7.85 -4.50 -17.81
N LYS A 161 8.26 -5.32 -16.83
CA LYS A 161 8.60 -6.74 -17.02
C LYS A 161 7.34 -7.59 -17.22
N VAL A 162 6.24 -7.23 -16.55
CA VAL A 162 4.96 -7.96 -16.58
C VAL A 162 4.10 -7.55 -17.78
N LYS A 163 4.16 -6.31 -18.24
CA LYS A 163 3.35 -5.78 -19.35
C LYS A 163 3.36 -6.63 -20.63
N PRO A 164 4.49 -7.23 -21.08
CA PRO A 164 4.52 -8.11 -22.24
C PRO A 164 3.68 -9.38 -22.09
N LEU A 165 3.33 -9.77 -20.86
CA LEU A 165 2.47 -10.92 -20.55
C LEU A 165 0.97 -10.56 -20.58
N ALA A 166 0.64 -9.27 -20.77
CA ALA A 166 -0.74 -8.82 -20.77
C ALA A 166 -1.44 -9.16 -22.10
N ALA A 167 -2.64 -9.71 -22.01
CA ALA A 167 -3.54 -9.90 -23.14
C ALA A 167 -4.68 -8.88 -23.07
N ALA A 168 -5.30 -8.58 -24.22
CA ALA A 168 -6.55 -7.82 -24.24
C ALA A 168 -7.61 -8.59 -23.43
N THR A 169 -8.37 -7.87 -22.62
CA THR A 169 -9.55 -8.40 -21.94
C THR A 169 -10.63 -8.70 -22.98
N GLU A 170 -11.06 -9.97 -23.09
CA GLU A 170 -12.18 -10.40 -23.96
C GLU A 170 -13.54 -9.92 -23.43
#